data_AF-A0A357L780-F1
#
_entry.id   AF-A0A357L780-F1
#
_cell.length_a   1.000
_cell.length_b   1.000
_cell.length_c   1.000
_cell.angle_alpha   90.00
_cell.angle_beta   90.00
_cell.angle_gamma   90.00
#
_symmetry.space_group_name_H-M   'P 1'
#
loop_
_entity.id
_entity.type
_entity.pdbx_description
1 polymer ?
#
loop_
_entity_poly.entity_id
_entity_poly.type
_entity_poly.pdbx_seq_one_letter_code
_entity_poly.pdbx_strand_id
1 'polypeptide(L)'
;MPVAQPMPVSALRGPSPDPARHQRYNDFIPQKFYQQVISEFRWRYSGQAPYGDGATGYDPTGQAGSWHWGFNNGAPGETFHARYGEPVLVRRINDLPTVSDPNRKVGFALPSVTLHLHNAHTASESDGLPMDFFDPGEFWDHHYGNFPAGNDARTEIMSTLWYHDHRLDFTATNVYAGLSGFYLLFDDKDTGNENDRRRGAFRLPSGKYDVPMIFHDVMFDQNGQAVWDFFTPNPIPMPADAKWPERPGGPPGGQPKSEVSKYGDDPFHPLAPGGSPLGSPNLRNRYEPEEEPAILPA
;
A
#
# COMPACT_ATOMS: atom_id res chain seq x y z
N MET A 1 9.78 -10.61 -1.01
CA MET A 1 9.06 -9.73 -0.07
C MET A 1 9.03 -10.40 1.29
N PRO A 2 9.18 -9.67 2.40
CA PRO A 2 9.02 -10.24 3.74
C PRO A 2 7.61 -10.82 3.92
N VAL A 3 7.49 -11.88 4.71
CA VAL A 3 6.19 -12.48 5.07
C VAL A 3 5.74 -11.89 6.40
N ALA A 4 4.50 -11.41 6.46
CA ALA A 4 3.92 -10.83 7.67
C ALA A 4 3.90 -11.87 8.80
N GLN A 5 4.39 -11.50 9.98
CA GLN A 5 4.41 -12.37 11.15
C GLN A 5 3.31 -11.97 12.13
N PRO A 6 2.51 -12.93 12.65
CA PRO A 6 1.53 -12.61 13.67
C PRO A 6 2.23 -12.25 14.98
N MET A 7 1.55 -11.46 15.80
CA MET A 7 2.02 -11.05 17.11
C MET A 7 0.94 -11.26 18.19
N PRO A 8 1.33 -11.37 19.47
CA PRO A 8 0.35 -11.38 20.56
C PRO A 8 -0.45 -10.08 20.58
N VAL A 9 -1.75 -10.16 20.91
CA VAL A 9 -2.61 -8.96 21.02
C VAL A 9 -2.05 -7.92 22.01
N SER A 10 -1.36 -8.37 23.05
CA SER A 10 -0.71 -7.50 24.05
C SER A 10 0.50 -6.73 23.51
N ALA A 11 1.03 -7.11 22.35
CA ALA A 11 2.13 -6.43 21.69
C ALA A 11 1.66 -5.38 20.66
N LEU A 12 0.35 -5.28 20.40
CA LEU A 12 -0.19 -4.23 19.55
C LEU A 12 0.04 -2.86 20.20
N ARG A 13 0.56 -1.92 19.42
CA ARG A 13 0.77 -0.52 19.79
C ARG A 13 -0.60 0.14 19.96
N GLY A 14 -0.91 0.60 21.17
CA GLY A 14 -2.15 1.31 21.51
C GLY A 14 -3.15 0.49 22.31
N PRO A 15 -4.42 0.93 22.39
CA PRO A 15 -5.43 0.22 23.16
C PRO A 15 -5.72 -1.15 22.53
N SER A 16 -6.26 -2.08 23.31
CA SER A 16 -6.72 -3.36 22.76
C SER A 16 -7.77 -3.16 21.66
N PRO A 17 -7.83 -4.04 20.65
CA PRO A 17 -8.89 -3.97 19.63
C PRO A 17 -10.28 -3.95 20.27
N ASP A 18 -11.18 -3.16 19.71
CA ASP A 18 -12.56 -3.02 20.20
C ASP A 18 -13.52 -3.85 19.33
N PRO A 19 -14.02 -5.00 19.83
CA PRO A 19 -14.97 -5.85 19.10
C PRO A 19 -16.23 -5.13 18.62
N ALA A 20 -16.68 -4.09 19.33
CA ALA A 20 -17.92 -3.38 19.01
C ALA A 20 -17.80 -2.55 17.71
N ARG A 21 -16.56 -2.30 17.25
CA ARG A 21 -16.29 -1.58 16.01
C ARG A 21 -16.33 -2.46 14.77
N HIS A 22 -16.50 -3.78 14.92
CA HIS A 22 -16.43 -4.74 13.82
C HIS A 22 -17.71 -5.55 13.69
N GLN A 23 -18.29 -5.54 12.49
CA GLN A 23 -19.46 -6.35 12.18
C GLN A 23 -19.11 -7.83 12.27
N ARG A 24 -20.00 -8.59 12.90
CA ARG A 24 -19.85 -10.05 13.05
C ARG A 24 -18.54 -10.48 13.71
N TYR A 25 -17.95 -9.64 14.56
CA TYR A 25 -16.72 -9.98 15.30
C TYR A 25 -16.84 -11.33 16.04
N ASN A 26 -17.96 -11.58 16.70
CA ASN A 26 -18.21 -12.81 17.44
C ASN A 26 -18.37 -14.06 16.55
N ASP A 27 -18.71 -13.89 15.27
CA ASP A 27 -18.78 -14.99 14.31
C ASP A 27 -17.40 -15.32 13.73
N PHE A 28 -16.49 -14.34 13.73
CA PHE A 28 -15.16 -14.44 13.13
C PHE A 28 -14.08 -13.95 14.11
N ILE A 29 -14.02 -14.55 15.30
CA ILE A 29 -13.05 -14.15 16.33
C ILE A 29 -11.62 -14.23 15.75
N PRO A 30 -10.83 -13.13 15.77
CA PRO A 30 -9.47 -13.14 15.26
C PRO A 30 -8.59 -14.21 15.91
N GLN A 31 -7.97 -15.04 15.09
CA GLN A 31 -7.01 -16.07 15.53
C GLN A 31 -5.57 -15.55 15.45
N LYS A 32 -5.31 -14.57 14.58
CA LYS A 32 -4.02 -13.90 14.43
C LYS A 32 -4.18 -12.38 14.43
N PHE A 33 -3.19 -11.71 15.00
CA PHE A 33 -3.09 -10.26 15.04
C PHE A 33 -1.81 -9.83 14.34
N TYR A 34 -1.90 -8.76 13.57
CA TYR A 34 -0.76 -8.18 12.86
C TYR A 34 -0.74 -6.67 13.07
N GLN A 35 0.44 -6.08 12.91
CA GLN A 35 0.62 -4.64 12.93
C GLN A 35 1.47 -4.19 11.75
N GLN A 36 1.01 -3.17 11.05
CA GLN A 36 1.78 -2.46 10.04
C GLN A 36 1.86 -0.98 10.43
N VAL A 37 3.08 -0.44 10.42
CA VAL A 37 3.34 0.98 10.58
C VAL A 37 3.57 1.57 9.20
N ILE A 38 2.71 2.50 8.81
CA ILE A 38 2.81 3.25 7.56
C ILE A 38 3.73 4.44 7.84
N SER A 39 4.86 4.50 7.15
CA SER A 39 5.90 5.48 7.42
C SER A 39 6.61 5.90 6.14
N GLU A 40 7.33 7.02 6.23
CA GLU A 40 8.18 7.54 5.17
C GLU A 40 9.64 7.11 5.41
N PHE A 41 10.28 6.54 4.39
CA PHE A 41 11.64 6.04 4.47
C PHE A 41 12.36 6.09 3.12
N ARG A 42 13.65 5.77 3.12
CA ARG A 42 14.47 5.65 1.90
C ARG A 42 14.40 4.23 1.31
N TRP A 43 14.03 4.15 0.04
CA TRP A 43 13.94 2.92 -0.73
C TRP A 43 14.85 2.96 -1.96
N ARG A 44 15.72 1.94 -2.08
CA ARG A 44 16.63 1.78 -3.21
C ARG A 44 15.99 0.92 -4.30
N TYR A 45 15.54 1.56 -5.36
CA TYR A 45 14.91 0.91 -6.51
C TYR A 45 15.89 0.10 -7.37
N SER A 46 17.16 0.51 -7.37
CA SER A 46 18.25 -0.15 -8.08
C SER A 46 19.54 0.06 -7.30
N GLY A 47 20.50 -0.86 -7.42
CA GLY A 47 21.83 -0.68 -6.86
C GLY A 47 22.67 0.37 -7.59
N GLN A 48 22.19 0.91 -8.72
CA GLN A 48 22.90 1.93 -9.49
C GLN A 48 22.54 3.34 -9.02
N ALA A 49 23.55 4.22 -8.94
CA ALA A 49 23.31 5.64 -8.72
C ALA A 49 22.49 6.25 -9.90
N PRO A 50 21.60 7.21 -9.65
CA PRO A 50 21.30 7.80 -8.34
C PRO A 50 20.25 7.02 -7.51
N TYR A 51 19.72 5.91 -8.02
CA TYR A 51 18.62 5.14 -7.40
C TYR A 51 19.02 4.29 -6.18
N GLY A 52 20.32 4.15 -5.94
CA GLY A 52 20.90 3.45 -4.80
C GLY A 52 22.42 3.52 -4.81
N ASP A 53 23.04 2.66 -4.00
CA ASP A 53 24.45 2.73 -3.59
C ASP A 53 25.18 1.36 -3.68
N GLY A 54 24.68 0.47 -4.54
CA GLY A 54 25.15 -0.91 -4.69
C GLY A 54 24.19 -1.96 -4.11
N ALA A 55 23.16 -1.54 -3.38
CA ALA A 55 22.12 -2.40 -2.82
C ALA A 55 20.70 -1.96 -3.22
N THR A 56 19.71 -2.82 -2.98
CA THR A 56 18.29 -2.60 -3.27
C THR A 56 17.43 -2.75 -2.02
N GLY A 57 16.26 -2.11 -2.00
CA GLY A 57 15.32 -2.16 -0.89
C GLY A 57 15.58 -1.08 0.17
N TYR A 58 15.05 -1.29 1.37
CA TYR A 58 15.12 -0.34 2.47
C TYR A 58 16.56 0.05 2.81
N ASP A 59 16.81 1.35 2.95
CA ASP A 59 18.07 1.88 3.46
C ASP A 59 17.89 2.38 4.91
N PRO A 60 18.41 1.65 5.92
CA PRO A 60 18.30 2.05 7.32
C PRO A 60 19.15 3.27 7.68
N THR A 61 20.09 3.68 6.82
CA THR A 61 20.91 4.88 7.06
C THR A 61 20.20 6.17 6.64
N GLY A 62 19.17 6.07 5.79
CA GLY A 62 18.44 7.22 5.26
C GLY A 62 19.22 8.05 4.23
N GLN A 63 20.32 7.54 3.69
CA GLN A 63 21.25 8.29 2.84
C GLN A 63 21.06 8.04 1.33
N ALA A 64 20.62 6.84 0.94
CA ALA A 64 20.57 6.41 -0.46
C ALA A 64 19.14 6.04 -0.92
N GLY A 65 18.90 6.15 -2.23
CA GLY A 65 17.61 5.82 -2.85
C GLY A 65 16.58 6.95 -2.77
N SER A 66 15.33 6.64 -3.09
CA SER A 66 14.21 7.58 -3.13
C SER A 66 13.50 7.64 -1.77
N TRP A 67 13.04 8.82 -1.35
CA TRP A 67 11.99 8.89 -0.33
C TRP A 67 10.71 8.24 -0.85
N HIS A 68 10.06 7.48 0.02
CA HIS A 68 8.95 6.60 -0.31
C HIS A 68 8.13 6.32 0.95
N TRP A 69 6.91 5.83 0.77
CA TRP A 69 6.08 5.28 1.85
C TRP A 69 6.05 3.75 1.78
N GLY A 70 5.56 3.13 2.84
CA GLY A 70 5.38 1.68 2.87
C GLY A 70 5.01 1.19 4.25
N PHE A 71 5.01 -0.13 4.40
CA PHE A 71 4.58 -0.81 5.63
C PHE A 71 5.80 -1.43 6.31
N ASN A 72 6.06 -1.06 7.56
CA ASN A 72 7.20 -1.55 8.34
C ASN A 72 8.53 -1.48 7.55
N ASN A 73 8.75 -0.33 6.88
CA ASN A 73 9.90 -0.08 6.00
C ASN A 73 10.00 -0.97 4.75
N GLY A 74 8.90 -1.57 4.30
CA GLY A 74 8.80 -2.37 3.08
C GLY A 74 7.97 -1.70 1.99
N ALA A 75 8.49 -1.70 0.76
CA ALA A 75 7.77 -1.29 -0.46
C ALA A 75 8.12 -2.23 -1.63
N PRO A 76 7.31 -3.27 -1.94
CA PRO A 76 5.98 -3.53 -1.38
C PRO A 76 6.01 -3.94 0.10
N GLY A 77 4.87 -3.79 0.78
CA GLY A 77 4.67 -4.23 2.15
C GLY A 77 4.77 -5.76 2.31
N GLU A 78 4.72 -6.23 3.55
CA GLU A 78 4.82 -7.66 3.82
C GLU A 78 3.68 -8.45 3.17
N THR A 79 4.00 -9.65 2.72
CA THR A 79 3.03 -10.58 2.16
C THR A 79 2.35 -11.35 3.28
N PHE A 80 1.04 -11.24 3.39
CA PHE A 80 0.27 -12.07 4.32
C PHE A 80 0.05 -13.45 3.72
N HIS A 81 0.34 -14.50 4.49
CA HIS A 81 -0.08 -15.87 4.17
C HIS A 81 -1.25 -16.22 5.08
N ALA A 82 -2.46 -16.04 4.57
CA ALA A 82 -3.70 -16.25 5.27
C ALA A 82 -4.40 -17.53 4.82
N ARG A 83 -5.41 -17.95 5.57
CA ARG A 83 -6.20 -19.14 5.24
C ARG A 83 -7.69 -18.87 5.40
N TYR A 84 -8.49 -19.38 4.47
CA TYR A 84 -9.95 -19.38 4.62
C TYR A 84 -10.35 -20.09 5.92
N GLY A 85 -11.27 -19.47 6.69
CA GLY A 85 -11.70 -19.96 8.00
C GLY A 85 -10.76 -19.61 9.15
N GLU A 86 -9.71 -18.81 8.90
CA GLU A 86 -8.83 -18.27 9.93
C GLU A 86 -8.97 -16.74 9.97
N PRO A 87 -9.92 -16.18 10.73
CA PRO A 87 -10.08 -14.73 10.85
C PRO A 87 -8.84 -14.07 11.42
N VAL A 88 -8.52 -12.86 10.95
CA VAL A 88 -7.38 -12.08 11.41
C VAL A 88 -7.76 -10.63 11.68
N LEU A 89 -6.96 -9.97 12.52
CA LEU A 89 -7.06 -8.53 12.73
C LEU A 89 -5.71 -7.88 12.39
N VAL A 90 -5.74 -6.84 11.55
CA VAL A 90 -4.55 -6.10 11.12
C VAL A 90 -4.68 -4.65 11.57
N ARG A 91 -3.88 -4.28 12.58
CA ARG A 91 -3.73 -2.89 13.00
C ARG A 91 -2.82 -2.15 12.02
N ARG A 92 -3.31 -1.05 11.45
CA ARG A 92 -2.52 -0.17 10.59
C ARG A 92 -2.39 1.19 11.23
N ILE A 93 -1.16 1.59 11.49
CA ILE A 93 -0.81 2.82 12.20
C ILE A 93 -0.26 3.79 11.19
N ASN A 94 -0.80 5.01 11.15
CA ASN A 94 -0.32 6.05 10.26
C ASN A 94 0.72 6.91 10.99
N ASP A 95 1.99 6.65 10.72
CA ASP A 95 3.14 7.39 11.25
C ASP A 95 3.75 8.32 10.17
N LEU A 96 2.96 8.67 9.15
CA LEU A 96 3.39 9.61 8.11
C LEU A 96 3.44 11.03 8.66
N PRO A 97 4.33 11.90 8.13
CA PRO A 97 4.35 13.30 8.50
C PRO A 97 3.06 14.00 8.03
N THR A 98 2.57 14.95 8.83
CA THR A 98 1.40 15.78 8.46
C THR A 98 1.68 16.62 7.20
N VAL A 99 0.61 17.07 6.53
CA VAL A 99 0.75 17.95 5.34
C VAL A 99 1.48 19.26 5.63
N SER A 100 1.43 19.74 6.88
CA SER A 100 2.09 20.95 7.34
C SER A 100 3.50 20.73 7.87
N ASP A 101 3.97 19.48 7.93
CA ASP A 101 5.32 19.17 8.41
C ASP A 101 6.36 19.65 7.38
N PRO A 102 7.24 20.61 7.72
CA PRO A 102 8.25 21.11 6.80
C PRO A 102 9.30 20.05 6.43
N ASN A 103 9.39 18.95 7.20
CA ASN A 103 10.34 17.87 6.96
C ASN A 103 9.79 16.75 6.08
N ARG A 104 8.50 16.78 5.72
CA ARG A 104 7.88 15.80 4.82
C ARG A 104 8.64 15.69 3.49
N LYS A 105 8.91 14.47 3.03
CA LYS A 105 9.75 14.21 1.86
C LYS A 105 8.97 13.80 0.62
N VAL A 106 7.91 13.00 0.76
CA VAL A 106 7.01 12.59 -0.33
C VAL A 106 5.89 13.62 -0.42
N GLY A 107 6.07 14.64 -1.27
CA GLY A 107 5.15 15.79 -1.38
C GLY A 107 3.89 15.57 -2.22
N PHE A 108 3.88 14.59 -3.13
CA PHE A 108 2.79 14.40 -4.11
C PHE A 108 1.59 13.59 -3.59
N ALA A 109 1.75 12.87 -2.48
CA ALA A 109 0.71 12.03 -1.88
C ALA A 109 -0.10 12.78 -0.81
N LEU A 110 -1.08 12.14 -0.18
CA LEU A 110 -1.80 12.70 0.98
C LEU A 110 -1.62 11.76 2.18
N PRO A 111 -1.06 12.21 3.31
CA PRO A 111 -0.70 11.34 4.44
C PRO A 111 -1.94 10.91 5.27
N SER A 112 -3.09 10.82 4.61
CA SER A 112 -4.38 10.39 5.12
C SER A 112 -4.75 9.15 4.33
N VAL A 113 -4.98 8.03 5.01
CA VAL A 113 -4.95 6.71 4.37
C VAL A 113 -6.19 5.89 4.70
N THR A 114 -6.59 5.02 3.79
CA THR A 114 -7.58 3.96 4.02
C THR A 114 -7.18 2.75 3.20
N LEU A 115 -7.22 1.55 3.77
CA LEU A 115 -6.60 0.39 3.13
C LEU A 115 -7.66 -0.60 2.68
N HIS A 116 -7.74 -0.79 1.38
CA HIS A 116 -8.60 -1.79 0.75
C HIS A 116 -7.86 -3.11 0.62
N LEU A 117 -8.51 -4.21 1.01
CA LEU A 117 -8.05 -5.56 0.70
C LEU A 117 -8.79 -6.03 -0.56
N HIS A 118 -8.15 -5.84 -1.70
CA HIS A 118 -8.74 -6.04 -3.01
C HIS A 118 -9.14 -7.51 -3.24
N ASN A 119 -10.37 -7.71 -3.73
CA ASN A 119 -11.08 -8.98 -3.89
C ASN A 119 -11.53 -9.68 -2.59
N ALA A 120 -11.21 -9.17 -1.39
CA ALA A 120 -11.71 -9.82 -0.17
C ALA A 120 -13.20 -9.58 0.03
N HIS A 121 -13.88 -10.61 0.55
CA HIS A 121 -15.18 -10.43 1.18
C HIS A 121 -14.96 -10.06 2.64
N THR A 122 -15.23 -8.80 2.93
CA THR A 122 -15.02 -8.23 4.26
C THR A 122 -16.21 -7.36 4.65
N ALA A 123 -16.32 -7.06 5.94
CA ALA A 123 -17.31 -6.10 6.42
C ALA A 123 -16.94 -4.68 5.99
N SER A 124 -17.95 -3.81 5.87
CA SER A 124 -17.79 -2.47 5.28
C SER A 124 -16.73 -1.62 5.97
N GLU A 125 -16.61 -1.72 7.29
CA GLU A 125 -15.63 -0.98 8.11
C GLU A 125 -14.19 -1.49 7.93
N SER A 126 -14.00 -2.64 7.30
CA SER A 126 -12.69 -3.23 7.01
C SER A 126 -12.41 -3.34 5.52
N ASP A 127 -13.32 -2.83 4.67
CA ASP A 127 -13.20 -2.88 3.21
C ASP A 127 -12.32 -1.75 2.65
N GLY A 128 -12.07 -0.69 3.41
CA GLY A 128 -11.30 0.46 2.92
C GLY A 128 -12.15 1.41 2.08
N LEU A 129 -13.35 1.75 2.56
CA LEU A 129 -14.19 2.78 1.95
C LEU A 129 -13.38 4.07 1.75
N PRO A 130 -13.38 4.69 0.56
CA PRO A 130 -12.50 5.84 0.25
C PRO A 130 -12.62 7.05 1.19
N MET A 131 -13.76 7.18 1.86
CA MET A 131 -14.09 8.25 2.80
C MET A 131 -13.87 7.87 4.27
N ASP A 132 -13.55 6.60 4.57
CA ASP A 132 -13.25 6.10 5.91
C ASP A 132 -11.74 5.97 6.10
N PHE A 133 -11.09 7.13 6.19
CA PHE A 133 -9.65 7.28 6.28
C PHE A 133 -9.23 7.74 7.66
N PHE A 134 -7.97 7.44 7.99
CA PHE A 134 -7.32 7.83 9.24
C PHE A 134 -6.07 8.66 8.94
N ASP A 135 -5.88 9.69 9.76
CA ASP A 135 -4.88 10.73 9.58
C ASP A 135 -3.58 10.39 10.34
N PRO A 136 -2.48 11.16 10.16
CA PRO A 136 -1.26 10.94 10.92
C PRO A 136 -1.47 10.91 12.43
N GLY A 137 -0.84 9.96 13.11
CA GLY A 137 -1.00 9.69 14.54
C GLY A 137 -2.25 8.86 14.90
N GLU A 138 -3.05 8.49 13.91
CA GLU A 138 -4.21 7.61 14.07
C GLU A 138 -3.91 6.18 13.60
N PHE A 139 -4.79 5.26 13.96
CA PHE A 139 -4.74 3.89 13.46
C PHE A 139 -6.12 3.32 13.15
N TRP A 140 -6.14 2.27 12.34
CA TRP A 140 -7.33 1.46 12.08
C TRP A 140 -7.07 -0.03 12.24
N ASP A 141 -8.00 -0.72 12.90
CA ASP A 141 -8.01 -2.17 13.01
C ASP A 141 -8.86 -2.75 11.89
N HIS A 142 -8.27 -3.48 10.94
CA HIS A 142 -9.02 -4.16 9.89
C HIS A 142 -9.31 -5.59 10.34
N HIS A 143 -10.58 -5.96 10.40
CA HIS A 143 -11.05 -7.29 10.76
C HIS A 143 -11.38 -8.09 9.50
N TYR A 144 -10.50 -9.02 9.14
CA TYR A 144 -10.67 -9.87 7.96
C TYR A 144 -11.14 -11.25 8.40
N GLY A 145 -12.42 -11.53 8.14
CA GLY A 145 -13.01 -12.83 8.48
C GLY A 145 -12.47 -14.01 7.67
N ASN A 146 -11.81 -13.74 6.54
CA ASN A 146 -11.26 -14.76 5.62
C ASN A 146 -12.30 -15.85 5.30
N PHE A 147 -13.50 -15.44 4.89
CA PHE A 147 -14.58 -16.35 4.51
C PHE A 147 -14.91 -16.23 3.02
N PRO A 148 -15.43 -17.30 2.38
CA PRO A 148 -15.82 -17.28 0.97
C PRO A 148 -16.97 -16.30 0.67
N ALA A 149 -17.12 -15.92 -0.60
CA ALA A 149 -18.26 -15.11 -1.05
C ALA A 149 -19.59 -15.73 -0.62
N GLY A 150 -20.48 -14.92 -0.01
CA GLY A 150 -21.77 -15.40 0.48
C GLY A 150 -21.69 -16.47 1.58
N ASN A 151 -20.50 -16.67 2.18
CA ASN A 151 -20.22 -17.77 3.11
C ASN A 151 -20.46 -19.17 2.49
N ASP A 152 -20.36 -19.29 1.16
CA ASP A 152 -20.48 -20.55 0.43
C ASP A 152 -19.16 -20.90 -0.26
N ALA A 153 -18.50 -21.96 0.20
CA ALA A 153 -17.22 -22.41 -0.37
C ALA A 153 -17.33 -22.98 -1.81
N ARG A 154 -18.55 -23.05 -2.38
CA ARG A 154 -18.79 -23.58 -3.74
C ARG A 154 -18.83 -22.49 -4.81
N THR A 155 -18.91 -21.21 -4.43
CA THR A 155 -19.14 -20.11 -5.35
C THR A 155 -17.82 -19.53 -5.85
N GLU A 156 -17.11 -18.82 -4.97
CA GLU A 156 -15.98 -17.98 -5.31
C GLU A 156 -14.91 -18.07 -4.21
N ILE A 157 -13.74 -18.59 -4.61
CA ILE A 157 -12.54 -18.72 -3.78
C ILE A 157 -11.42 -17.97 -4.50
N MET A 158 -10.90 -16.93 -3.86
CA MET A 158 -9.82 -16.07 -4.32
C MET A 158 -8.50 -16.53 -3.66
N SER A 159 -7.39 -16.54 -4.40
CA SER A 159 -6.08 -16.97 -3.86
C SER A 159 -5.10 -15.79 -3.75
N THR A 160 -4.84 -15.06 -4.84
CA THR A 160 -3.97 -13.88 -4.82
C THR A 160 -4.79 -12.60 -4.62
N LEU A 161 -4.83 -12.08 -3.40
CA LEU A 161 -5.35 -10.76 -3.09
C LEU A 161 -4.18 -9.80 -2.89
N TRP A 162 -4.47 -8.50 -2.85
CA TRP A 162 -3.49 -7.48 -2.54
C TRP A 162 -4.17 -6.38 -1.74
N TYR A 163 -3.43 -5.76 -0.83
CA TYR A 163 -3.91 -4.62 -0.08
C TYR A 163 -3.23 -3.35 -0.59
N HIS A 164 -3.97 -2.26 -0.65
CA HIS A 164 -3.46 -0.98 -1.13
C HIS A 164 -4.24 0.19 -0.54
N ASP A 165 -3.67 1.39 -0.60
CA ASP A 165 -4.42 2.60 -0.23
C ASP A 165 -5.58 2.84 -1.19
N HIS A 166 -6.69 3.33 -0.66
CA HIS A 166 -7.94 3.55 -1.38
C HIS A 166 -8.55 4.92 -1.05
N ARG A 167 -7.71 5.89 -0.65
CA ARG A 167 -8.17 7.22 -0.23
C ARG A 167 -8.88 7.93 -1.38
N LEU A 168 -10.07 8.50 -1.09
CA LEU A 168 -10.80 9.34 -2.05
C LEU A 168 -9.85 10.41 -2.62
N ASP A 169 -9.85 10.57 -3.95
CA ASP A 169 -9.04 11.50 -4.75
C ASP A 169 -7.51 11.29 -4.73
N PHE A 170 -6.98 10.50 -3.78
CA PHE A 170 -5.53 10.32 -3.58
C PHE A 170 -5.05 8.87 -3.68
N THR A 171 -5.94 7.93 -4.03
CA THR A 171 -5.60 6.51 -4.21
C THR A 171 -4.39 6.34 -5.12
N ALA A 172 -4.38 7.00 -6.28
CA ALA A 172 -3.30 6.86 -7.25
C ALA A 172 -1.95 7.31 -6.68
N THR A 173 -1.89 8.49 -6.07
CA THR A 173 -0.64 9.04 -5.52
C THR A 173 -0.18 8.32 -4.26
N ASN A 174 -1.10 7.85 -3.42
CA ASN A 174 -0.76 7.08 -2.21
C ASN A 174 -0.27 5.66 -2.54
N VAL A 175 -0.88 4.98 -3.51
CA VAL A 175 -0.38 3.69 -4.02
C VAL A 175 0.97 3.88 -4.68
N TYR A 176 1.14 4.93 -5.49
CA TYR A 176 2.41 5.28 -6.12
C TYR A 176 3.51 5.62 -5.12
N ALA A 177 3.14 6.24 -3.99
CA ALA A 177 4.05 6.46 -2.88
C ALA A 177 4.48 5.15 -2.20
N GLY A 178 3.83 4.01 -2.48
CA GLY A 178 4.30 2.69 -2.05
C GLY A 178 3.31 1.83 -1.28
N LEU A 179 2.10 2.32 -1.06
CA LEU A 179 1.11 1.63 -0.23
C LEU A 179 0.44 0.49 -1.01
N SER A 180 1.20 -0.58 -1.26
CA SER A 180 0.69 -1.85 -1.78
C SER A 180 1.46 -3.06 -1.22
N GLY A 181 0.79 -4.21 -1.16
CA GLY A 181 1.40 -5.49 -0.78
C GLY A 181 0.46 -6.66 -1.02
N PHE A 182 0.97 -7.89 -0.99
CA PHE A 182 0.16 -9.08 -1.24
C PHE A 182 -0.52 -9.62 0.01
N TYR A 183 -1.68 -10.23 -0.21
CA TYR A 183 -2.39 -11.04 0.76
C TYR A 183 -2.77 -12.36 0.06
N LEU A 184 -2.01 -13.41 0.32
CA LEU A 184 -2.22 -14.72 -0.28
C LEU A 184 -3.16 -15.52 0.63
N LEU A 185 -4.33 -15.89 0.12
CA LEU A 185 -5.41 -16.52 0.86
C LEU A 185 -5.58 -17.98 0.42
N PHE A 186 -5.04 -18.89 1.21
CA PHE A 186 -5.02 -20.32 0.92
C PHE A 186 -6.29 -21.02 1.40
N ASP A 187 -6.67 -22.13 0.75
CA ASP A 187 -7.81 -22.96 1.12
C ASP A 187 -7.40 -24.44 1.31
N ASP A 188 -8.38 -25.34 1.39
CA ASP A 188 -8.12 -26.77 1.55
C ASP A 188 -7.57 -27.47 0.29
N LYS A 189 -7.69 -26.85 -0.88
CA LYS A 189 -7.20 -27.37 -2.17
C LYS A 189 -5.87 -26.73 -2.56
N ASP A 190 -5.81 -25.41 -2.62
CA ASP A 190 -4.60 -24.61 -2.72
C ASP A 190 -4.03 -24.38 -1.31
N THR A 191 -3.28 -25.37 -0.84
CA THR A 191 -2.88 -25.46 0.56
C THR A 191 -1.65 -24.61 0.89
N GLY A 192 -0.97 -24.05 -0.12
CA GLY A 192 0.35 -23.46 0.03
C GLY A 192 1.45 -24.47 0.38
N ASN A 193 1.20 -25.78 0.17
CA ASN A 193 2.14 -26.85 0.47
C ASN A 193 2.12 -27.94 -0.62
N GLU A 194 3.16 -27.95 -1.44
CA GLU A 194 3.35 -28.92 -2.54
C GLU A 194 3.43 -30.38 -2.05
N ASN A 195 3.72 -30.61 -0.78
CA ASN A 195 3.83 -31.93 -0.18
C ASN A 195 2.55 -32.41 0.53
N ASP A 196 1.44 -31.65 0.46
CA ASP A 196 0.18 -32.04 1.11
C ASP A 196 -0.44 -33.29 0.47
N ARG A 197 -0.42 -34.41 1.20
CA ARG A 197 -0.89 -35.71 0.73
C ARG A 197 -2.41 -35.90 0.85
N ARG A 198 -3.15 -34.97 1.44
CA ARG A 198 -4.61 -35.05 1.54
C ARG A 198 -5.24 -35.19 0.15
N ARG A 199 -6.35 -35.93 0.07
CA ARG A 199 -7.10 -36.12 -1.17
C ARG A 199 -7.78 -34.80 -1.54
N GLY A 200 -7.44 -34.23 -2.69
CA GLY A 200 -8.02 -32.98 -3.20
C GLY A 200 -7.11 -31.76 -3.12
N ALA A 201 -5.96 -31.85 -2.43
CA ALA A 201 -4.93 -30.81 -2.48
C ALA A 201 -4.28 -30.75 -3.87
N PHE A 202 -4.10 -29.54 -4.41
CA PHE A 202 -3.55 -29.32 -5.75
C PHE A 202 -2.06 -29.62 -5.83
N ARG A 203 -1.33 -29.48 -4.72
CA ARG A 203 0.13 -29.72 -4.66
C ARG A 203 0.91 -28.88 -5.68
N LEU A 204 0.48 -27.63 -5.89
CA LEU A 204 1.21 -26.69 -6.73
C LEU A 204 2.57 -26.36 -6.10
N PRO A 205 3.59 -25.96 -6.89
CA PRO A 205 4.87 -25.51 -6.36
C PRO A 205 4.68 -24.44 -5.27
N SER A 206 5.40 -24.58 -4.17
CA SER A 206 5.18 -23.77 -2.96
C SER A 206 6.49 -23.28 -2.33
N GLY A 207 6.40 -22.41 -1.32
CA GLY A 207 7.56 -21.92 -0.59
C GLY A 207 8.51 -21.15 -1.51
N LYS A 208 9.74 -21.64 -1.69
CA LYS A 208 10.74 -20.96 -2.54
C LYS A 208 10.39 -20.95 -4.04
N TYR A 209 9.39 -21.73 -4.47
CA TYR A 209 8.94 -21.79 -5.85
C TYR A 209 7.68 -20.98 -6.12
N ASP A 210 7.02 -20.48 -5.07
CA ASP A 210 5.89 -19.56 -5.17
C ASP A 210 6.43 -18.13 -4.99
N VAL A 211 6.61 -17.44 -6.11
CA VAL A 211 7.33 -16.16 -6.16
C VAL A 211 6.33 -15.04 -6.43
N PRO A 212 5.94 -14.26 -5.40
CA PRO A 212 5.04 -13.14 -5.58
C PRO A 212 5.76 -12.00 -6.32
N MET A 213 5.10 -11.44 -7.35
CA MET A 213 5.66 -10.39 -8.21
C MET A 213 4.68 -9.20 -8.30
N ILE A 214 5.08 -8.04 -7.77
CA ILE A 214 4.39 -6.77 -7.98
C ILE A 214 5.20 -5.98 -9.02
N PHE A 215 4.51 -5.50 -10.05
CA PHE A 215 5.07 -4.60 -11.04
C PHE A 215 4.56 -3.19 -10.76
N HIS A 216 5.49 -2.25 -10.62
CA HIS A 216 5.20 -0.86 -10.31
C HIS A 216 6.07 -0.01 -11.24
N ASP A 217 5.44 0.75 -12.14
CA ASP A 217 6.17 1.74 -12.93
C ASP A 217 6.40 2.97 -12.05
N VAL A 218 7.62 3.50 -12.10
CA VAL A 218 8.01 4.65 -11.27
C VAL A 218 8.91 5.55 -12.09
N MET A 219 8.64 6.84 -12.00
CA MET A 219 9.35 7.92 -12.64
C MET A 219 10.25 8.58 -11.60
N PHE A 220 11.45 8.91 -12.03
CA PHE A 220 12.46 9.50 -11.17
C PHE A 220 12.96 10.81 -11.73
N ASP A 221 13.28 11.75 -10.85
CA ASP A 221 14.06 12.93 -11.22
C ASP A 221 15.54 12.57 -11.44
N GLN A 222 16.34 13.57 -11.83
CA GLN A 222 17.79 13.45 -12.05
C GLN A 222 18.59 13.02 -10.79
N ASN A 223 18.00 13.13 -9.60
CA ASN A 223 18.59 12.72 -8.33
C ASN A 223 18.09 11.35 -7.87
N GLY A 224 17.31 10.63 -8.68
CA GLY A 224 16.78 9.32 -8.34
C GLY A 224 15.62 9.34 -7.34
N GLN A 225 15.02 10.51 -7.10
CA GLN A 225 13.81 10.65 -6.27
C GLN A 225 12.58 10.34 -7.13
N ALA A 226 11.70 9.47 -6.62
CA ALA A 226 10.42 9.18 -7.24
C ALA A 226 9.58 10.47 -7.29
N VAL A 227 9.00 10.74 -8.46
CA VAL A 227 8.16 11.90 -8.73
C VAL A 227 6.84 11.45 -9.34
N TRP A 228 5.77 12.17 -9.03
CA TRP A 228 4.46 11.96 -9.64
C TRP A 228 4.07 13.18 -10.44
N ASP A 229 3.75 12.98 -11.71
CA ASP A 229 3.20 14.02 -12.58
C ASP A 229 2.08 13.44 -13.44
N PHE A 230 0.87 13.94 -13.23
CA PHE A 230 -0.31 13.52 -13.98
C PHE A 230 -0.39 14.14 -15.38
N PHE A 231 0.21 15.32 -15.58
CA PHE A 231 0.03 16.13 -16.77
C PHE A 231 1.24 16.14 -17.70
N THR A 232 2.45 15.98 -17.17
CA THR A 232 3.66 15.89 -17.97
C THR A 232 4.44 14.62 -17.65
N PRO A 233 4.25 13.52 -18.40
CA PRO A 233 5.03 12.29 -18.22
C PRO A 233 6.52 12.46 -18.60
N ASN A 234 6.98 13.66 -18.92
CA ASN A 234 8.39 14.01 -19.12
C ASN A 234 8.75 15.17 -18.16
N PRO A 235 9.16 14.88 -16.91
CA PRO A 235 9.62 15.90 -15.97
C PRO A 235 10.99 16.46 -16.34
N ILE A 236 11.64 15.90 -17.37
CA ILE A 236 12.94 16.34 -17.86
C ILE A 236 12.69 17.09 -19.18
N PRO A 237 13.02 18.39 -19.28
CA PRO A 237 13.29 18.98 -20.57
C PRO A 237 14.45 18.17 -21.14
N MET A 238 14.18 17.30 -22.11
CA MET A 238 15.24 16.70 -22.90
C MET A 238 16.14 17.86 -23.34
N PRO A 239 17.46 17.80 -23.07
CA PRO A 239 18.40 18.69 -23.73
C PRO A 239 18.02 18.75 -25.21
N ALA A 240 18.00 19.95 -25.82
CA ALA A 240 17.52 20.11 -27.20
C ALA A 240 18.27 19.21 -28.22
N ASP A 241 19.40 18.65 -27.79
CA ASP A 241 20.30 17.74 -28.49
C ASP A 241 20.26 16.27 -28.02
N ALA A 242 19.40 15.90 -27.06
CA ALA A 242 19.26 14.53 -26.57
C ALA A 242 18.68 13.61 -27.66
N LYS A 243 19.57 12.88 -28.33
CA LYS A 243 19.20 11.80 -29.23
C LYS A 243 18.92 10.54 -28.42
N TRP A 244 17.72 9.99 -28.57
CA TRP A 244 17.45 8.61 -28.15
C TRP A 244 18.49 7.67 -28.78
N PRO A 245 18.97 6.65 -28.06
CA PRO A 245 19.83 5.64 -28.68
C PRO A 245 19.09 5.03 -29.88
N GLU A 246 19.67 5.18 -31.06
CA GLU A 246 19.12 4.60 -32.27
C GLU A 246 19.04 3.08 -32.08
N ARG A 247 17.84 2.50 -32.26
CA ARG A 247 17.70 1.05 -32.31
C ARG A 247 18.59 0.55 -33.44
N PRO A 248 19.50 -0.42 -33.21
CA PRO A 248 20.29 -0.99 -34.29
C PRO A 248 19.35 -1.59 -35.35
N GLY A 249 19.31 -0.98 -36.55
CA GLY A 249 18.54 -1.48 -37.70
C GLY A 249 17.12 -0.94 -37.88
N GLY A 250 16.69 0.11 -37.16
CA GLY A 250 15.41 0.79 -37.42
C GLY A 250 15.50 1.82 -38.56
N PRO A 251 14.43 2.06 -39.34
CA PRO A 251 14.43 3.15 -40.32
C PRO A 251 14.56 4.51 -39.61
N PRO A 252 15.08 5.56 -40.29
CA PRO A 252 15.37 6.85 -39.67
C PRO A 252 14.12 7.43 -39.00
N GLY A 253 14.18 7.62 -37.68
CA GLY A 253 13.09 8.18 -36.89
C GLY A 253 12.83 9.64 -37.27
N GLY A 254 11.65 9.94 -37.80
CA GLY A 254 11.18 11.30 -37.95
C GLY A 254 11.02 11.97 -36.58
N GLN A 255 11.36 13.26 -36.50
CA GLN A 255 11.13 14.05 -35.29
C GLN A 255 9.64 13.98 -34.90
N PRO A 256 9.30 13.84 -33.60
CA PRO A 256 7.92 13.93 -33.17
C PRO A 256 7.40 15.32 -33.48
N LYS A 257 6.30 15.40 -34.23
CA LYS A 257 5.55 16.64 -34.38
C LYS A 257 4.97 16.97 -33.02
N SER A 258 5.26 18.17 -32.52
CA SER A 258 4.60 18.74 -31.35
C SER A 258 3.12 19.00 -31.71
N GLU A 259 2.24 18.05 -31.44
CA GLU A 259 0.81 18.35 -31.36
C GLU A 259 0.54 18.93 -29.97
N VAL A 260 0.59 20.26 -29.92
CA VAL A 260 0.00 21.03 -28.82
C VAL A 260 -1.50 20.73 -28.84
N SER A 261 -1.94 19.91 -27.90
CA SER A 261 -3.36 19.70 -27.63
C SER A 261 -3.98 21.02 -27.18
N LYS A 262 -4.67 21.69 -28.10
CA LYS A 262 -5.57 22.80 -27.80
C LYS A 262 -6.86 22.25 -27.20
N TYR A 263 -6.87 21.98 -25.90
CA TYR A 263 -8.11 22.03 -25.13
C TYR A 263 -8.18 23.40 -24.49
N GLY A 264 -8.84 24.32 -25.21
CA GLY A 264 -9.21 25.62 -24.69
C GLY A 264 -10.39 25.48 -23.73
N ASP A 265 -10.34 26.29 -22.68
CA ASP A 265 -11.44 26.94 -21.97
C ASP A 265 -12.84 26.31 -22.13
N ASP A 266 -13.31 25.65 -21.07
CA ASP A 266 -14.76 25.52 -20.85
C ASP A 266 -15.08 25.80 -19.37
N PRO A 267 -15.90 26.83 -19.06
CA PRO A 267 -16.21 27.23 -17.70
C PRO A 267 -17.52 26.58 -17.26
N PHE A 268 -17.46 25.59 -16.36
CA PHE A 268 -18.66 25.07 -15.70
C PHE A 268 -18.52 25.01 -14.19
N HIS A 269 -18.99 26.07 -13.54
CA HIS A 269 -19.70 26.01 -12.26
C HIS A 269 -21.17 26.38 -12.52
N PRO A 270 -22.10 25.68 -11.88
CA PRO A 270 -22.86 26.36 -10.83
C PRO A 270 -23.03 25.55 -9.55
N LEU A 271 -23.08 26.30 -8.45
CA LEU A 271 -23.48 25.88 -7.11
C LEU A 271 -24.95 25.44 -7.08
N ALA A 272 -25.27 24.43 -6.25
CA ALA A 272 -26.60 24.21 -5.69
C ALA A 272 -26.51 23.52 -4.31
N PRO A 273 -27.52 23.65 -3.43
CA PRO A 273 -27.31 23.90 -2.00
C PRO A 273 -27.47 22.67 -1.09
N GLY A 274 -26.87 22.77 0.10
CA GLY A 274 -27.48 22.35 1.37
C GLY A 274 -27.87 20.87 1.53
N GLY A 275 -26.89 20.05 1.91
CA GLY A 275 -27.13 18.79 2.62
C GLY A 275 -26.20 18.74 3.83
N SER A 276 -26.75 18.78 5.04
CA SER A 276 -25.98 18.58 6.27
C SER A 276 -25.24 17.24 6.20
N PRO A 277 -23.93 17.16 6.48
CA PRO A 277 -23.31 15.87 6.73
C PRO A 277 -23.97 15.31 7.99
N LEU A 278 -24.65 14.17 7.86
CA LEU A 278 -24.89 13.30 9.01
C LEU A 278 -23.51 12.92 9.53
N GLY A 279 -23.06 13.65 10.55
CA GLY A 279 -21.86 13.33 11.30
C GLY A 279 -22.06 11.97 11.95
N SER A 280 -21.48 10.94 11.34
CA SER A 280 -21.08 9.79 12.14
C SER A 280 -20.01 10.31 13.11
N PRO A 281 -20.16 10.13 14.44
CA PRO A 281 -19.09 10.46 15.36
C PRO A 281 -17.94 9.51 15.02
N ASN A 282 -16.97 10.04 14.27
CA ASN A 282 -15.71 9.39 13.99
C ASN A 282 -14.97 9.25 15.33
N LEU A 283 -15.27 8.18 16.06
CA LEU A 283 -14.49 7.69 17.20
C LEU A 283 -13.17 7.17 16.62
N ARG A 284 -12.30 8.10 16.24
CA ARG A 284 -10.98 7.81 15.67
C ARG A 284 -10.01 7.52 16.81
N ASN A 285 -9.29 6.41 16.67
CA ASN A 285 -8.30 6.04 17.67
C ASN A 285 -6.99 6.78 17.39
N ARG A 286 -6.58 7.61 18.34
CA ARG A 286 -5.22 8.16 18.38
C ARG A 286 -4.30 7.20 19.12
N TYR A 287 -3.03 7.18 18.72
CA TYR A 287 -1.98 6.54 19.49
C TYR A 287 -0.96 7.59 19.95
N GLU A 288 -0.44 7.46 21.17
CA GLU A 288 0.60 8.34 21.72
C GLU A 288 1.98 7.82 21.29
N PRO A 289 2.73 8.51 20.40
CA PRO A 289 3.99 7.99 19.91
C PRO A 289 4.97 7.66 21.04
N GLU A 290 5.72 6.55 20.93
CA GLU A 290 6.79 6.26 21.89
C GLU A 290 7.86 7.33 21.70
N GLU A 291 8.22 8.04 22.78
CA GLU A 291 9.34 8.98 22.77
C GLU A 291 10.61 8.24 22.34
N GLU A 292 11.30 8.72 21.30
CA GLU A 292 12.65 8.23 21.01
C GLU A 292 13.49 8.37 22.28
N PRO A 293 14.26 7.34 22.69
CA PRO A 293 15.19 7.51 23.79
C PRO A 293 16.15 8.63 23.41
N ALA A 294 16.12 9.72 24.17
CA ALA A 294 17.00 10.85 23.99
C ALA A 294 18.44 10.34 23.86
N ILE A 295 19.04 10.54 22.69
CA ILE A 295 20.48 10.39 22.49
C ILE A 295 21.11 11.47 23.35
N LEU A 296 21.44 11.14 24.61
CA LEU A 296 22.22 12.00 25.47
C LEU A 296 23.59 12.20 24.81
N PRO A 297 24.01 13.44 24.54
CA PRO A 297 25.32 13.68 23.95
C PRO A 297 26.44 13.44 24.98
N ALA A 298 27.43 12.68 24.50
CA ALA A 298 28.77 12.34 25.01
C ALA A 298 28.85 11.33 26.17
#